data_AF-U6DZC9-F1
#
_entry.id   AF-U6DZC9-F1
#
_cell.length_a   1.000
_cell.length_b   1.000
_cell.length_c   1.000
_cell.angle_alpha   90.00
_cell.angle_beta   90.00
_cell.angle_gamma   90.00
#
_symmetry.space_group_name_H-M   'P 1'
#
loop_
_entity.id
_entity.type
_entity.pdbx_description
1 polymer ?
#
loop_
_entity_poly.entity_id
_entity_poly.type
_entity_poly.pdbx_seq_one_letter_code
_entity_poly.pdbx_strand_id
1 'polypeptide(L)' 'CAVLGLCLAVSPEKTVRWCTVSNHEASKCSSFMENMKTVLENGPFVSCVKKTSYLECIKAIWANEADAVTLDAGLVFEA' A
#
# COMPACT_ATOMS: atom_id res chain seq x y z
N CYS A 1 24.65 35.52 -5.73
CA CYS A 1 23.94 34.55 -4.86
C CYS A 1 22.60 34.19 -5.49
N ALA A 2 22.59 33.25 -6.43
CA ALA A 2 21.36 32.71 -7.00
C ALA A 2 20.96 31.49 -6.17
N VAL A 3 19.95 31.64 -5.31
CA VAL A 3 19.34 30.49 -4.62
C VAL A 3 18.38 29.88 -5.64
N LEU A 4 18.85 28.85 -6.34
CA LEU A 4 18.02 28.00 -7.19
C LEU A 4 17.02 27.27 -6.30
N GLY A 5 15.83 27.86 -6.18
CA GLY A 5 14.65 27.22 -5.62
C GLY A 5 14.23 26.07 -6.51
N LEU A 6 14.84 24.90 -6.30
CA LEU A 6 14.24 23.64 -6.68
C LEU A 6 13.07 23.42 -5.72
N CYS A 7 11.88 23.87 -6.11
CA CYS A 7 10.68 23.15 -5.72
C CYS A 7 10.90 21.72 -6.21
N LEU A 8 11.34 20.84 -5.32
CA LEU A 8 11.16 19.41 -5.51
C LEU A 8 9.65 19.24 -5.58
N ALA A 9 9.11 19.29 -6.80
CA ALA A 9 7.86 18.64 -7.11
C ALA A 9 8.13 17.16 -6.83
N VAL A 10 8.04 16.78 -5.55
CA VAL A 10 7.82 15.41 -5.14
C VAL A 10 6.53 15.05 -5.83
N SER A 11 6.64 14.43 -6.99
CA SER A 11 5.55 13.67 -7.55
C SER A 11 5.10 12.74 -6.43
N PRO A 12 3.80 12.70 -6.08
CA PRO A 12 3.33 11.83 -5.02
C PRO A 12 3.86 10.43 -5.32
N GLU A 13 4.59 9.84 -4.37
CA GLU A 13 5.01 8.45 -4.50
C GLU A 13 3.77 7.65 -4.83
N LYS A 14 3.74 7.04 -6.02
CA LYS A 14 2.60 6.25 -6.47
C LYS A 14 2.63 4.88 -5.78
N THR A 15 2.81 4.85 -4.47
CA THR A 15 2.95 3.60 -3.71
C THR A 15 1.65 3.31 -3.01
N VAL A 16 1.04 2.16 -3.31
CA VAL A 16 -0.14 1.64 -2.62
C VAL A 16 0.31 0.76 -1.47
N ARG A 17 -0.09 1.09 -0.24
CA ARG A 17 0.10 0.28 0.96
C ARG A 17 -1.00 -0.76 1.06
N TRP A 18 -0.69 -1.97 0.64
CA TRP A 18 -1.60 -3.11 0.68
C TRP A 18 -1.61 -3.76 2.05
N CYS A 19 -2.78 -3.82 2.69
CA CYS A 19 -2.94 -4.45 3.98
C CYS A 19 -3.13 -5.98 3.84
N THR A 20 -2.46 -6.72 4.71
CA THR A 20 -2.50 -8.19 4.80
C THR A 20 -2.76 -8.61 6.24
N VAL A 21 -3.40 -9.76 6.44
CA VAL A 21 -3.74 -10.24 7.79
C VAL A 21 -2.95 -11.50 8.16
N SER A 22 -2.68 -12.37 7.20
CA SER A 22 -1.95 -13.63 7.44
C SER A 22 -0.47 -13.53 7.06
N ASN A 23 0.37 -14.40 7.64
CA ASN A 23 1.77 -14.52 7.21
C ASN A 23 1.88 -14.95 5.74
N HIS A 24 0.94 -15.78 5.28
CA HIS A 24 0.90 -16.24 3.90
C HIS A 24 0.57 -15.11 2.93
N GLU A 25 -0.40 -14.25 3.26
CA GLU A 25 -0.68 -13.04 2.48
C GLU A 25 0.48 -12.06 2.51
N ALA A 26 1.10 -11.81 3.66
CA ALA A 26 2.25 -10.92 3.75
C ALA A 26 3.41 -11.40 2.85
N SER A 27 3.69 -12.70 2.86
CA SER A 27 4.69 -13.31 1.97
C SER A 27 4.33 -13.16 0.48
N LYS A 28 3.06 -13.43 0.12
CA LYS A 28 2.57 -13.22 -1.25
C LYS A 28 2.66 -11.76 -1.68
N CYS A 29 2.31 -10.83 -0.79
CA CYS A 29 2.39 -9.39 -1.05
C CYS A 29 3.84 -8.95 -1.30
N SER A 30 4.79 -9.41 -0.49
CA SER A 30 6.22 -9.11 -0.70
C SER A 30 6.70 -9.62 -2.07
N SER A 31 6.36 -10.85 -2.43
CA SER A 31 6.68 -11.38 -3.75
C SER A 31 6.01 -10.58 -4.87
N PHE A 32 4.76 -10.16 -4.69
CA PHE A 32 4.03 -9.35 -5.66
C PHE A 32 4.67 -7.97 -5.86
N MET A 33 5.03 -7.29 -4.76
CA MET A 33 5.78 -6.03 -4.79
C MET A 33 7.08 -6.17 -5.61
N GLU A 34 7.87 -7.20 -5.35
CA GLU A 34 9.14 -7.41 -6.07
C GLU A 34 8.92 -7.69 -7.56
N ASN A 35 7.91 -8.50 -7.91
CA ASN A 35 7.56 -8.74 -9.31
C ASN A 35 7.00 -7.50 -10.01
N MET A 36 6.26 -6.63 -9.32
CA MET A 36 5.78 -5.39 -9.93
C MET A 36 6.92 -4.44 -10.28
N LYS A 37 7.95 -4.35 -9.42
CA LYS A 37 9.13 -3.52 -9.67
C LYS A 37 9.90 -3.95 -10.93
N THR A 38 9.89 -5.24 -11.27
CA THR A 38 10.60 -5.74 -12.46
C THR A 38 9.83 -5.52 -13.76
N VAL A 39 8.50 -5.47 -13.69
CA VAL A 39 7.62 -5.36 -14.88
C VAL A 39 7.24 -3.90 -15.18
N LEU A 40 7.17 -3.04 -14.16
CA LEU A 40 6.71 -1.66 -14.29
C LEU A 40 7.83 -0.67 -13.93
N GLU A 41 8.45 -0.08 -14.94
CA GLU A 41 9.51 0.94 -14.75
C GLU A 41 8.98 2.25 -14.15
N ASN A 42 7.74 2.65 -14.49
CA ASN A 42 7.11 3.91 -14.05
C ASN A 42 5.64 3.72 -13.64
N GLY A 43 5.34 2.59 -12.98
CA GLY A 43 3.99 2.24 -12.53
C GLY A 43 3.72 2.61 -11.06
N PRO A 44 2.50 2.37 -10.57
CA PRO A 44 2.26 2.39 -9.13
C PRO A 44 3.04 1.24 -8.47
N PHE A 45 3.76 1.56 -7.40
CA PHE A 45 4.46 0.59 -6.57
C PHE A 45 3.51 0.03 -5.50
N VAL A 46 3.85 -1.13 -4.96
CA VAL A 46 3.10 -1.73 -3.85
C VAL A 46 4.04 -1.86 -2.66
N SER A 47 3.53 -1.56 -1.48
CA SER A 47 4.17 -1.88 -0.20
C SER A 47 3.20 -2.68 0.64
N CYS A 48 3.71 -3.47 1.57
CA CYS A 48 2.91 -4.42 2.34
C CYS A 48 2.83 -4.00 3.81
N VAL A 49 1.62 -3.80 4.31
CA VAL A 49 1.33 -3.54 5.72
C VAL A 49 0.66 -4.78 6.30
N LYS A 50 1.14 -5.27 7.43
CA LYS A 50 0.50 -6.40 8.12
C LYS A 50 -0.24 -5.92 9.35
N LYS A 51 -1.51 -6.29 9.46
CA LYS A 51 -2.34 -6.09 10.66
C LYS A 51 -2.82 -7.44 11.19
N THR A 52 -3.49 -7.43 12.34
CA THR A 52 -3.92 -8.65 13.03
C THR A 52 -5.27 -9.18 12.56
N SER A 53 -6.08 -8.34 11.91
CA SER A 53 -7.39 -8.71 11.36
C SER A 53 -7.82 -7.76 10.23
N TYR A 54 -8.85 -8.15 9.49
CA TYR A 54 -9.42 -7.31 8.42
C TYR A 54 -10.05 -6.02 8.96
N LEU A 55 -10.66 -6.06 10.14
CA LEU A 55 -11.16 -4.87 10.83
C LEU A 55 -10.02 -3.89 11.16
N GLU A 56 -8.87 -4.40 11.58
CA GLU A 56 -7.69 -3.56 11.81
C GLU A 56 -7.11 -3.01 10.51
N CYS A 57 -7.22 -3.73 9.39
CA CYS A 57 -6.91 -3.18 8.08
C CYS A 57 -7.85 -2.03 7.67
N ILE A 58 -9.17 -2.16 7.90
CA ILE A 58 -10.14 -1.11 7.63
C ILE A 58 -9.83 0.14 8.47
N LYS A 59 -9.58 -0.04 9.78
CA LYS A 59 -9.15 1.04 10.67
C LYS A 59 -7.83 1.67 10.21
N ALA A 60 -6.88 0.87 9.74
CA ALA A 60 -5.62 1.37 9.22
C ALA A 60 -5.83 2.21 7.95
N ILE A 61 -6.76 1.85 7.08
CA ILE A 61 -7.12 2.67 5.91
C ILE A 61 -7.73 4.00 6.38
N TRP A 62 -8.67 3.95 7.33
CA TRP A 62 -9.29 5.15 7.89
C TRP A 62 -8.28 6.08 8.57
N ALA A 63 -7.26 5.52 9.24
CA ALA A 63 -6.15 6.24 9.86
C ALA A 63 -5.06 6.67 8.87
N ASN A 64 -5.23 6.45 7.57
CA ASN A 64 -4.24 6.71 6.54
C ASN A 64 -2.90 5.98 6.78
N GLU A 65 -2.95 4.77 7.34
CA GLU A 65 -1.81 3.85 7.54
C GLU A 65 -1.73 2.74 6.48
N ALA A 66 -2.83 2.50 5.75
CA ALA A 66 -2.91 1.60 4.60
C ALA A 66 -3.79 2.24 3.51
N ASP A 67 -3.70 1.76 2.27
CA ASP A 67 -4.45 2.32 1.13
C ASP A 67 -5.47 1.34 0.55
N ALA A 68 -5.23 0.03 0.68
CA ALA A 68 -6.11 -1.01 0.15
C ALA A 68 -6.06 -2.29 0.97
N VAL A 69 -7.16 -3.05 0.97
CA VAL A 69 -7.27 -4.41 1.50
C VAL A 69 -8.30 -5.18 0.69
N THR A 70 -8.14 -6.49 0.53
CA THR A 70 -9.17 -7.37 -0.04
C THR A 70 -10.05 -7.91 1.07
N LEU A 71 -11.36 -7.77 0.92
CA LEU A 71 -12.36 -8.23 1.89
C LEU A 71 -13.33 -9.20 1.21
N ASP A 72 -13.76 -10.21 1.96
CA ASP A 72 -14.92 -11.01 1.59
C ASP A 72 -16.20 -10.17 1.69
N ALA A 73 -17.24 -10.55 0.93
CA ALA A 73 -18.46 -9.73 0.80
C ALA A 73 -19.14 -9.36 2.13
N GLY A 74 -19.09 -10.24 3.14
CA GLY A 74 -19.63 -9.95 4.47
C GLY A 74 -18.90 -8.80 5.18
N LEU A 75 -17.58 -8.75 5.04
CA LEU A 75 -16.74 -7.73 5.66
C LEU A 75 -16.82 -6.39 4.93
N VAL A 76 -17.21 -6.37 3.65
CA VAL A 76 -17.46 -5.13 2.91
C VAL A 76 -18.66 -4.36 3.47
N PHE A 77 -19.70 -5.07 3.93
CA PHE A 77 -20.87 -4.43 4.55
C PHE A 77 -20.54 -3.80 5.92
N GLU A 78 -19.58 -4.40 6.64
CA GLU A 78 -19.14 -3.94 7.96
C GLU A 78 -18.08 -2.82 7.89
N ALA A 79 -17.50 -2.58 6.72
CA ALA A 79 -16.39 -1.65 6.49
C ALA A 79 -16.82 -0.18 6.44
#